data_AF-A0A7C4YRA7-F1
#
_entry.id   AF-A0A7C4YRA7-F1
#
_cell.length_a   1.000
_cell.length_b   1.000
_cell.length_c   1.000
_cell.angle_alpha   90.00
_cell.angle_beta   90.00
_cell.angle_gamma   90.00
#
_symmetry.space_group_name_H-M   'P 1'
#
loop_
_entity.id
_entity.type
_entity.pdbx_description
1 polymer ?
#
loop_
_entity_poly.entity_id
_entity_poly.type
_entity_poly.pdbx_seq_one_letter_code
_entity_poly.pdbx_strand_id
1 'polypeptide(L)' 'DVAGYLEKKEERIQAIAQRAIDKYEATGRPQEIRELSPFERRMAHSYLTDKGYKSESAGEGYDRHIVVSK' A
#
# COMPACT_ATOMS: atom_id res chain seq x y z
N ASP A 1 -9.37 19.73 -13.92
CA ASP A 1 -10.23 18.95 -13.01
C ASP A 1 -9.38 18.17 -12.03
N VAL A 2 -9.50 18.45 -10.74
CA VAL A 2 -8.65 17.85 -9.69
C VAL A 2 -9.27 16.55 -9.17
N ALA A 3 -10.60 16.44 -9.22
CA ALA A 3 -11.34 15.28 -8.72
C ALA A 3 -10.98 13.99 -9.47
N GLY A 4 -11.03 14.00 -10.81
CA GLY A 4 -10.69 12.82 -11.62
C GLY A 4 -9.22 12.41 -11.59
N TYR A 5 -8.30 13.30 -11.18
CA TYR A 5 -6.89 12.93 -10.96
C TYR A 5 -6.68 12.23 -9.62
N LEU A 6 -7.37 12.70 -8.57
CA LEU A 6 -7.32 12.08 -7.25
C LEU A 6 -7.96 10.70 -7.25
N GLU A 7 -9.11 10.54 -7.91
CA GLU A 7 -9.81 9.25 -8.04
C GLU A 7 -8.93 8.20 -8.73
N LYS A 8 -8.34 8.53 -9.89
CA LYS A 8 -7.39 7.65 -10.59
C LYS A 8 -6.17 7.30 -9.74
N LYS A 9 -5.72 8.23 -8.91
CA LYS A 9 -4.59 8.02 -8.02
C LYS A 9 -4.96 7.04 -6.92
N GLU A 10 -6.15 7.18 -6.34
CA GLU A 10 -6.67 6.27 -5.34
C GLU A 10 -6.83 4.84 -5.87
N GLU A 11 -7.50 4.67 -7.01
CA GLU A 11 -7.65 3.37 -7.68
C GLU A 11 -6.29 2.70 -7.92
N ARG A 12 -5.29 3.47 -8.38
CA ARG A 12 -3.92 2.96 -8.58
C ARG A 12 -3.32 2.44 -7.29
N ILE A 13 -3.41 3.19 -6.19
CA ILE A 13 -2.83 2.78 -4.91
C ILE A 13 -3.55 1.56 -4.34
N GLN A 14 -4.87 1.52 -4.41
CA GLN A 14 -5.65 0.36 -4.01
C GLN A 14 -5.27 -0.89 -4.83
N ALA A 15 -5.09 -0.75 -6.15
CA ALA A 15 -4.65 -1.86 -7.00
C ALA A 15 -3.23 -2.36 -6.65
N ILE A 16 -2.31 -1.47 -6.27
CA ILE A 16 -0.97 -1.86 -5.81
C ILE A 16 -1.06 -2.61 -4.47
N ALA A 17 -1.85 -2.10 -3.52
CA ALA A 17 -2.04 -2.73 -2.22
C ALA A 17 -2.72 -4.10 -2.34
N GLN A 18 -3.74 -4.23 -3.19
CA GLN A 18 -4.40 -5.52 -3.45
C GLN A 18 -3.42 -6.55 -4.04
N ARG A 19 -2.56 -6.17 -4.99
CA ARG A 19 -1.53 -7.08 -5.51
C ARG A 19 -0.54 -7.54 -4.45
N ALA A 20 -0.22 -6.69 -3.47
CA ALA A 20 0.64 -7.06 -2.35
C ALA A 20 -0.06 -8.06 -1.42
N ILE A 21 -1.36 -7.89 -1.16
CA ILE A 21 -2.18 -8.88 -0.45
C ILE A 21 -2.17 -10.22 -1.21
N ASP A 22 -2.45 -10.20 -2.51
CA ASP A 22 -2.54 -11.44 -3.31
C ASP A 22 -1.21 -12.21 -3.28
N LYS A 23 -0.08 -11.50 -3.36
CA LYS A 23 1.26 -12.10 -3.22
C LYS A 23 1.53 -12.62 -1.81
N TYR A 24 1.09 -11.90 -0.78
CA TYR A 24 1.23 -12.37 0.60
C TYR A 24 0.48 -13.68 0.80
N GLU A 25 -0.79 -13.75 0.39
CA GLU A 25 -1.61 -14.95 0.53
C GLU A 25 -1.07 -16.12 -0.32
N ALA A 26 -0.50 -15.83 -1.50
CA ALA A 26 0.12 -16.87 -2.34
C ALA A 26 1.45 -17.42 -1.80
N THR A 27 2.23 -16.60 -1.07
CA THR A 27 3.61 -16.96 -0.66
C THR A 27 3.76 -17.20 0.84
N GLY A 28 2.83 -16.71 1.66
CA GLY A 28 2.93 -16.63 3.11
C GLY A 28 4.03 -15.69 3.61
N ARG A 29 4.62 -14.85 2.74
CA ARG A 29 5.76 -13.98 3.08
C ARG A 29 5.34 -12.51 3.05
N PRO A 30 5.84 -11.67 3.98
CA PRO A 30 5.60 -10.23 3.95
C PRO A 30 5.96 -9.61 2.59
N GLN A 31 5.15 -8.65 2.14
CA GLN A 31 5.33 -7.99 0.84
C GLN A 31 5.61 -6.50 1.01
N GLU A 32 6.59 -6.00 0.28
CA GLU A 32 6.97 -4.58 0.32
C GLU A 32 6.30 -3.78 -0.81
N ILE A 33 5.80 -2.60 -0.48
CA ILE A 33 5.29 -1.61 -1.41
C ILE A 33 6.19 -0.38 -1.32
N ARG A 34 7.05 -0.22 -2.33
CA ARG A 34 8.03 0.87 -2.44
C ARG A 34 7.50 2.02 -3.31
N GLU A 35 8.24 3.13 -3.32
CA GLU A 35 8.00 4.30 -4.19
C GLU A 35 6.66 5.02 -3.96
N LEU A 36 6.12 4.96 -2.74
CA LEU A 36 4.93 5.71 -2.37
C LEU A 36 5.32 7.00 -1.64
N SER A 37 4.69 8.11 -2.02
CA SER A 37 4.71 9.34 -1.24
C SER A 37 4.07 9.14 0.14
N PRO A 38 4.31 10.03 1.12
CA PRO A 38 3.68 9.93 2.44
C PRO A 38 2.15 9.80 2.39
N PHE A 39 1.50 10.52 1.46
CA PHE A 39 0.05 10.46 1.27
C PHE A 39 -0.41 9.10 0.73
N GLU A 40 0.28 8.59 -0.29
CA GLU A 40 -0.03 7.28 -0.88
C GLU A 40 0.22 6.14 0.11
N ARG A 41 1.25 6.25 0.96
CA ARG A 41 1.46 5.28 2.05
C ARG A 41 0.28 5.25 3.01
N ARG A 42 -0.25 6.41 3.41
CA ARG A 42 -1.42 6.46 4.30
C ARG A 42 -2.64 5.80 3.66
N MET A 43 -2.87 6.08 2.38
CA MET A 43 -3.98 5.50 1.61
C MET A 43 -3.85 3.98 1.47
N ALA A 44 -2.66 3.48 1.14
CA ALA A 44 -2.39 2.03 1.11
C ALA A 44 -2.58 1.40 2.49
N HIS A 45 -2.09 2.03 3.56
CA HIS A 45 -2.26 1.54 4.94
C HIS A 45 -3.74 1.42 5.34
N SER A 46 -4.55 2.45 5.05
CA SER A 46 -6.00 2.41 5.27
C SER A 46 -6.65 1.27 4.50
N TYR A 47 -6.36 1.14 3.20
CA TYR A 47 -6.91 0.06 2.37
C TYR A 47 -6.54 -1.34 2.91
N LEU A 48 -5.28 -1.55 3.30
CA LEU A 48 -4.83 -2.83 3.87
C LEU A 48 -5.56 -3.15 5.18
N THR A 49 -5.73 -2.15 6.04
CA THR A 49 -6.44 -2.29 7.33
C THR A 49 -7.91 -2.64 7.11
N ASP A 50 -8.58 -1.99 6.16
CA ASP A 50 -9.97 -2.26 5.80
C ASP A 50 -10.17 -3.69 5.24
N LYS A 51 -9.13 -4.25 4.64
CA LYS A 51 -9.09 -5.66 4.19
C LYS A 51 -8.68 -6.65 5.28
N GLY A 52 -8.41 -6.18 6.50
CA GLY A 52 -8.00 -7.01 7.64
C GLY A 52 -6.51 -7.39 7.67
N TYR A 53 -5.67 -6.70 6.89
CA TYR A 53 -4.22 -6.88 6.90
C TYR A 53 -3.54 -5.83 7.75
N LYS A 54 -2.38 -6.18 8.31
CA LYS A 54 -1.50 -5.24 8.98
C LYS A 54 -0.54 -4.64 7.99
N SER A 55 -0.07 -3.43 8.30
CA SER A 55 1.04 -2.84 7.58
C SER A 55 1.93 -1.99 8.47
N GLU A 56 3.22 -2.10 8.24
CA GLU A 56 4.25 -1.33 8.94
C GLU A 56 5.00 -0.46 7.93
N SER A 57 5.41 0.74 8.36
CA SER A 57 6.31 1.56 7.56
C SER A 57 7.75 1.25 7.95
N ALA A 58 8.51 0.61 7.06
CA ALA A 58 9.92 0.31 7.24
C ALA A 58 10.80 1.28 6.43
N GLY A 59 12.06 1.43 6.85
CA GLY A 59 13.01 2.36 6.25
C GLY A 59 12.83 3.83 6.68
N GLU A 60 13.82 4.66 6.33
CA GLU A 60 13.88 6.07 6.70
C GLU A 60 14.03 6.97 5.45
N GLY A 61 13.58 8.22 5.55
CA GLY A 61 13.71 9.20 4.48
C GLY A 61 13.12 8.71 3.14
N TYR A 62 13.98 8.61 2.13
CA TYR A 62 13.62 8.18 0.78
C TYR A 62 13.29 6.69 0.68
N ASP A 63 13.88 5.86 1.54
CA ASP A 63 13.70 4.40 1.51
C ASP A 63 12.45 3.93 2.25
N ARG A 64 11.63 4.88 2.73
CA ARG A 64 10.45 4.56 3.53
C ARG A 64 9.36 3.90 2.68
N HIS A 65 9.04 2.66 3.01
CA HIS A 65 8.11 1.80 2.27
C HIS A 65 7.12 1.11 3.21
N ILE A 66 6.06 0.54 2.65
CA ILE A 66 5.08 -0.25 3.41
C ILE A 66 5.45 -1.73 3.34
N VAL A 67 5.37 -2.42 4.47
CA VAL A 67 5.45 -3.88 4.56
C VAL A 67 4.07 -4.40 4.93
N VAL A 68 3.51 -5.28 4.10
CA VAL A 68 2.21 -5.93 4.29
C VAL A 68 2.39 -7.24 5.05
N SER A 69 1.59 -7.44 6.09
CA SER A 69 1.57 -8.65 6.93
C SER A 69 0.15 -8.95 7.43
N LYS A 70 -0.04 -10.05 8.16
CA LYS A 70 -1.32 -10.47 8.75
C LYS A 70 -1.35 -10.24 10.26
#